data_AF-A0A355BD37-F1
#
_entry.id   AF-A0A355BD37-F1
#
_cell.length_a   1.000
_cell.length_b   1.000
_cell.length_c   1.000
_cell.angle_alpha   90.00
_cell.angle_beta   90.00
_cell.angle_gamma   90.00
#
_symmetry.space_group_name_H-M   'P 1'
#
loop_
_entity.id
_entity.type
_entity.pdbx_description
1 polymer ?
#
loop_
_entity_poly.entity_id
_entity_poly.type
_entity_poly.pdbx_seq_one_letter_code
_entity_poly.pdbx_strand_id
1 'polypeptide(L)'
;MKRVVVGLSGGVDSSVAAYLLKEQGYEVIGLFMKNWHDDSVTISNECPWLEDSNDALLVAQKLGIPFQTIDLSEQYKEKIVDYMFREYEQGRTPNPDVLCNREIKFDVFMKIAVSLGADFVATGHYCRKMSFEKNNKQIFQLYAGKDSNKDQSYFLCQLSQDQLSKALFPIGELTKPQVREIATKMNLVTADKKDSQGLCFIGKVRLPEFLQQKLQPKEGLILEVDASDPVFLKKELEHASLEEKLKYQASKIDLSNATSKVVGTHQGAHYFTIGQRKGLHVGGTKDPLFIIN
;
A
#
# COMPACT_ATOMS: atom_id res chain seq x y z
N MET A 1 -18.96 -10.92 25.07
CA MET A 1 -18.62 -11.17 23.65
C MET A 1 -17.69 -10.05 23.22
N LYS A 2 -16.56 -10.33 22.57
CA LYS A 2 -15.64 -9.27 22.15
C LYS A 2 -16.12 -8.63 20.86
N ARG A 3 -15.95 -7.31 20.73
CA ARG A 3 -16.38 -6.53 19.57
C ARG A 3 -15.24 -6.29 18.61
N VAL A 4 -15.50 -6.51 17.31
CA VAL A 4 -14.54 -6.31 16.23
C VAL A 4 -15.14 -5.40 15.17
N VAL A 5 -14.43 -4.31 14.87
CA VAL A 5 -14.76 -3.47 13.73
C VAL A 5 -13.94 -3.92 12.53
N VAL A 6 -14.60 -4.24 11.44
CA VAL A 6 -13.98 -4.72 10.20
C VAL A 6 -14.03 -3.61 9.16
N GLY A 7 -12.87 -3.27 8.61
CA GLY A 7 -12.80 -2.39 7.43
C GLY A 7 -13.32 -3.12 6.20
N LEU A 8 -14.56 -2.85 5.80
CA LEU A 8 -15.17 -3.39 4.58
C LEU A 8 -14.88 -2.45 3.43
N SER A 9 -14.12 -2.91 2.43
CA SER A 9 -13.71 -2.09 1.28
C SER A 9 -14.56 -2.33 0.03
N GLY A 10 -15.63 -3.11 0.15
CA GLY A 10 -16.39 -3.61 -1.01
C GLY A 10 -15.66 -4.70 -1.80
N GLY A 11 -14.55 -5.24 -1.28
CA GLY A 11 -13.77 -6.32 -1.89
C GLY A 11 -13.94 -7.65 -1.17
N VAL A 12 -13.77 -8.76 -1.91
CA VAL A 12 -13.99 -10.13 -1.44
C VAL A 12 -13.22 -10.49 -0.16
N ASP A 13 -12.02 -9.96 -0.01
CA ASP A 13 -11.12 -10.27 1.10
C ASP A 13 -11.67 -9.74 2.43
N SER A 14 -12.16 -8.50 2.43
CA SER A 14 -12.80 -7.89 3.60
C SER A 14 -14.14 -8.56 3.94
N SER A 15 -14.89 -8.98 2.92
CA SER A 15 -16.17 -9.68 3.09
C SER A 15 -15.99 -11.02 3.80
N VAL A 16 -15.01 -11.81 3.35
CA VAL A 16 -14.71 -13.12 3.97
C VAL A 16 -14.07 -12.93 5.35
N ALA A 17 -13.24 -11.90 5.55
CA ALA A 17 -12.72 -11.59 6.88
C ALA A 17 -13.85 -11.32 7.90
N ALA A 18 -14.85 -10.52 7.52
CA ALA A 18 -16.02 -10.26 8.38
C ALA A 18 -16.84 -11.52 8.65
N TYR A 19 -17.08 -12.34 7.62
CA TYR A 19 -17.77 -13.63 7.76
C TYR A 19 -17.05 -14.55 8.76
N LEU A 20 -15.74 -14.75 8.60
CA LEU A 20 -14.95 -15.63 9.47
C LEU A 20 -14.97 -15.17 10.93
N LEU A 21 -14.92 -13.86 11.18
CA LEU A 21 -15.01 -13.32 12.54
C LEU A 21 -16.40 -13.54 13.14
N LYS A 22 -17.46 -13.42 12.34
CA LYS A 22 -18.81 -13.72 12.80
C LYS A 22 -18.95 -15.19 13.19
N GLU A 23 -18.43 -16.11 12.37
CA GLU A 23 -18.43 -17.55 12.66
C GLU A 23 -17.61 -17.90 13.91
N GLN A 24 -16.57 -17.13 14.22
CA GLN A 24 -15.78 -17.27 15.45
C GLN A 24 -16.49 -16.70 16.70
N GLY A 25 -17.70 -16.15 16.56
CA GLY A 25 -18.51 -15.66 17.67
C GLY A 25 -18.18 -14.24 18.14
N TYR A 26 -17.52 -13.42 17.31
CA TYR A 26 -17.31 -12.00 17.59
C TYR A 26 -18.57 -11.17 17.31
N GLU A 27 -18.72 -10.06 18.05
CA GLU A 27 -19.68 -9.01 17.68
C GLU A 27 -19.04 -8.16 16.58
N VAL A 28 -19.46 -8.39 15.34
CA VAL A 28 -18.84 -7.78 14.15
C VAL A 28 -19.62 -6.53 13.75
N ILE A 29 -18.91 -5.42 13.54
CA ILE A 29 -19.42 -4.18 12.95
C ILE A 29 -18.61 -3.88 11.68
N GLY A 30 -19.27 -3.68 10.55
CA GLY A 30 -18.63 -3.28 9.31
C GLY A 30 -18.49 -1.75 9.21
N LEU A 31 -17.32 -1.26 8.86
CA LEU A 31 -17.12 0.16 8.52
C LEU A 31 -16.49 0.30 7.13
N PHE A 32 -17.04 1.21 6.33
CA PHE A 32 -16.47 1.61 5.04
C PHE A 32 -15.78 2.97 5.17
N MET A 33 -14.55 3.06 4.68
CA MET A 33 -13.75 4.30 4.71
C MET A 33 -13.85 5.02 3.36
N LYS A 34 -14.52 6.17 3.34
CA LYS A 34 -14.42 7.11 2.22
C LYS A 34 -13.15 7.93 2.39
N ASN A 35 -12.08 7.47 1.74
CA ASN A 35 -10.73 7.99 1.97
C ASN A 35 -10.38 9.23 1.16
N TRP A 36 -10.62 9.28 -0.14
CA TRP A 36 -10.35 10.47 -0.95
C TRP A 36 -11.01 10.31 -2.30
N HIS A 37 -11.59 11.39 -2.81
CA HIS A 37 -12.03 11.49 -4.19
C HIS A 37 -11.67 12.87 -4.70
N ASP A 38 -11.05 12.94 -5.86
CA ASP A 38 -10.74 14.19 -6.54
C ASP A 38 -11.67 14.33 -7.73
N ASP A 39 -12.69 15.18 -7.58
CA ASP A 39 -13.70 15.46 -8.60
C ASP A 39 -13.12 16.18 -9.83
N SER A 40 -11.88 16.70 -9.75
CA SER A 40 -11.30 17.54 -10.81
C SER A 40 -10.60 16.76 -11.93
N VAL A 41 -10.24 15.48 -11.71
CA VAL A 41 -9.44 14.67 -12.65
C VAL A 41 -10.13 13.37 -13.07
N THR A 42 -11.27 13.03 -12.48
CA THR A 42 -12.11 11.94 -12.96
C THR A 42 -12.80 12.32 -14.29
N ILE A 43 -12.34 11.70 -15.38
CA ILE A 43 -12.91 11.84 -16.74
C ILE A 43 -14.38 11.35 -16.80
N SER A 44 -14.83 10.62 -15.78
CA SER A 44 -16.19 10.06 -15.65
C SER A 44 -16.91 10.63 -14.43
N ASN A 45 -18.19 10.98 -14.57
CA ASN A 45 -19.14 11.27 -13.47
C ASN A 45 -19.40 10.07 -12.53
N GLU A 46 -18.66 8.96 -12.68
CA GLU A 46 -18.76 7.78 -11.82
C GLU A 46 -17.89 7.98 -10.59
N CYS A 47 -18.52 8.03 -9.41
CA CYS A 47 -17.86 7.99 -8.11
C CYS A 47 -17.51 6.54 -7.76
N PRO A 48 -16.26 6.05 -7.93
CA PRO A 48 -15.96 4.62 -7.83
C PRO A 48 -16.19 4.07 -6.41
N TRP A 49 -16.02 4.93 -5.40
CA TRP A 49 -16.24 4.57 -4.00
C TRP A 49 -17.71 4.26 -3.69
N LEU A 50 -18.66 4.76 -4.49
CA LEU A 50 -20.09 4.53 -4.26
C LEU A 50 -20.46 3.06 -4.53
N GLU A 51 -19.94 2.49 -5.61
CA GLU A 51 -20.12 1.06 -5.94
C GLU A 51 -19.49 0.17 -4.87
N ASP A 52 -18.26 0.49 -4.46
CA ASP A 52 -17.56 -0.25 -3.39
C ASP A 52 -18.31 -0.16 -2.05
N SER A 53 -18.86 1.01 -1.71
CA SER A 53 -19.67 1.20 -0.50
C SER A 53 -20.98 0.41 -0.57
N ASN A 54 -21.61 0.35 -1.73
CA ASN A 54 -22.84 -0.43 -1.93
C ASN A 54 -22.57 -1.94 -1.79
N ASP A 55 -21.48 -2.44 -2.38
CA ASP A 55 -21.06 -3.84 -2.21
C ASP A 55 -20.79 -4.16 -0.74
N ALA A 56 -20.11 -3.26 -0.02
CA ALA A 56 -19.85 -3.42 1.41
C ALA A 56 -21.15 -3.46 2.23
N LEU A 57 -22.12 -2.62 1.90
CA LEU A 57 -23.45 -2.62 2.52
C LEU A 57 -24.20 -3.94 2.27
N LEU A 58 -24.22 -4.42 1.02
CA LEU A 58 -24.88 -5.68 0.65
C LEU A 58 -24.25 -6.88 1.37
N VAL A 59 -22.91 -6.90 1.51
CA VAL A 59 -22.19 -7.89 2.31
C VAL A 59 -22.61 -7.80 3.78
N ALA A 60 -22.65 -6.60 4.36
CA ALA A 60 -23.03 -6.42 5.75
C ALA A 60 -24.48 -6.87 6.02
N GLN A 61 -25.41 -6.55 5.10
CA GLN A 61 -26.80 -7.02 5.16
C GLN A 61 -26.90 -8.54 5.07
N LYS A 62 -26.18 -9.16 4.13
CA LYS A 62 -26.12 -10.61 3.95
C LYS A 62 -25.59 -11.31 5.21
N LEU A 63 -24.58 -10.71 5.84
CA LEU A 63 -23.99 -11.18 7.09
C LEU A 63 -24.80 -10.76 8.32
N GLY A 64 -25.85 -9.95 8.20
CA GLY A 64 -26.63 -9.45 9.34
C GLY A 64 -25.78 -8.72 10.38
N ILE A 65 -24.82 -7.89 9.94
CA ILE A 65 -23.94 -7.08 10.81
C ILE A 65 -24.24 -5.59 10.63
N PRO A 66 -24.10 -4.75 11.68
CA PRO A 66 -24.21 -3.31 11.54
C PRO A 66 -23.18 -2.75 10.54
N PHE A 67 -23.57 -1.72 9.80
CA PHE A 67 -22.72 -1.10 8.79
C PHE A 67 -22.80 0.41 8.86
N GLN A 68 -21.66 1.09 8.74
CA GLN A 68 -21.60 2.54 8.64
C GLN A 68 -20.45 2.98 7.72
N THR A 69 -20.66 4.10 7.05
CA THR A 69 -19.64 4.78 6.27
C THR A 69 -19.05 5.93 7.09
N ILE A 70 -17.73 6.08 7.05
CA ILE A 70 -17.00 7.19 7.64
C ILE A 70 -16.21 7.95 6.58
N ASP A 71 -16.22 9.27 6.66
CA ASP A 71 -15.44 10.14 5.78
C ASP A 71 -14.08 10.42 6.44
N LEU A 72 -13.00 10.01 5.76
CA LEU A 72 -11.62 10.22 6.18
C LEU A 72 -10.84 11.09 5.18
N SER A 73 -11.56 11.82 4.31
CA SER A 73 -10.98 12.62 3.22
C SER A 73 -9.94 13.62 3.67
N GLU A 74 -10.22 14.37 4.73
CA GLU A 74 -9.30 15.37 5.26
C GLU A 74 -8.00 14.72 5.78
N GLN A 75 -8.13 13.68 6.61
CA GLN A 75 -6.98 12.99 7.20
C GLN A 75 -6.16 12.28 6.12
N TYR A 76 -6.82 11.68 5.14
CA TYR A 76 -6.15 11.02 4.03
C TYR A 76 -5.38 12.00 3.14
N LYS A 77 -5.99 13.16 2.84
CA LYS A 77 -5.32 14.22 2.08
C LYS A 77 -4.04 14.65 2.78
N GLU A 78 -4.14 15.00 4.05
CA GLU A 78 -3.01 15.51 4.84
C GLU A 78 -1.89 14.47 4.98
N LYS A 79 -2.25 13.25 5.38
CA LYS A 79 -1.29 12.20 5.75
C LYS A 79 -0.73 11.46 4.55
N ILE A 80 -1.50 11.29 3.46
CA ILE A 80 -1.13 10.45 2.33
C ILE A 80 -0.88 11.29 1.07
N VAL A 81 -1.86 12.08 0.63
CA VAL A 81 -1.77 12.82 -0.63
C VAL A 81 -0.69 13.90 -0.57
N ASP A 82 -0.74 14.76 0.44
CA ASP A 82 0.22 15.86 0.59
C ASP A 82 1.62 15.32 0.90
N TYR A 83 1.74 14.19 1.60
CA TYR A 83 3.00 13.46 1.73
C TYR A 83 3.54 12.99 0.38
N MET A 84 2.72 12.33 -0.42
CA MET A 84 3.11 11.81 -1.72
C MET A 84 3.64 12.93 -2.63
N PHE A 85 2.94 14.06 -2.72
CA PHE A 85 3.41 15.22 -3.50
C PHE A 85 4.77 15.75 -3.03
N ARG A 86 4.99 15.90 -1.71
CA ARG A 86 6.28 16.33 -1.15
C ARG A 86 7.42 15.37 -1.48
N GLU A 87 7.17 14.07 -1.47
CA GLU A 87 8.19 13.07 -1.78
C GLU A 87 8.58 13.12 -3.27
N TYR A 88 7.60 13.19 -4.17
CA TYR A 88 7.85 13.33 -5.61
C TYR A 88 8.54 14.66 -5.95
N GLU A 89 8.16 15.76 -5.30
CA GLU A 89 8.83 17.07 -5.45
C GLU A 89 10.32 16.98 -5.10
N GLN A 90 10.68 16.12 -4.14
CA GLN A 90 12.06 15.87 -3.73
C GLN A 90 12.75 14.75 -4.53
N GLY A 91 12.14 14.30 -5.64
CA GLY A 91 12.70 13.26 -6.50
C GLY A 91 12.73 11.86 -5.90
N ARG A 92 11.86 11.58 -4.91
CA ARG A 92 11.71 10.26 -4.29
C ARG A 92 10.47 9.55 -4.79
N THR A 93 10.51 8.23 -4.81
CA THR A 93 9.35 7.37 -5.11
C THR A 93 8.74 6.88 -3.79
N PRO A 94 7.67 7.52 -3.27
CA PRO A 94 7.02 7.09 -2.04
C PRO A 94 6.24 5.79 -2.22
N ASN A 95 6.02 5.08 -1.10
CA ASN A 95 5.03 4.02 -1.01
C ASN A 95 3.85 4.47 -0.14
N PRO A 96 2.79 5.06 -0.73
CA PRO A 96 1.66 5.59 0.02
C PRO A 96 0.82 4.49 0.70
N ASP A 97 0.85 3.25 0.22
CA ASP A 97 0.07 2.15 0.81
C ASP A 97 0.61 1.71 2.18
N VAL A 98 1.95 1.67 2.33
CA VAL A 98 2.59 1.44 3.64
C VAL A 98 2.13 2.51 4.64
N LEU A 99 2.12 3.78 4.20
CA LEU A 99 1.73 4.89 5.06
C LEU A 99 0.22 4.88 5.35
N CYS A 100 -0.62 4.56 4.36
CA CYS A 100 -2.08 4.41 4.52
C CYS A 100 -2.42 3.37 5.58
N ASN A 101 -1.73 2.22 5.58
CA ASN A 101 -1.95 1.23 6.63
C ASN A 101 -1.57 1.80 8.02
N ARG A 102 -0.39 2.40 8.15
CA ARG A 102 0.08 2.94 9.44
C ARG A 102 -0.77 4.10 9.97
N GLU A 103 -1.12 5.06 9.12
CA GLU A 103 -1.68 6.36 9.50
C GLU A 103 -3.20 6.43 9.37
N ILE A 104 -3.80 5.63 8.49
CA ILE A 104 -5.25 5.64 8.26
C ILE A 104 -5.87 4.38 8.85
N LYS A 105 -5.55 3.20 8.32
CA LYS A 105 -6.24 1.95 8.70
C LYS A 105 -5.95 1.50 10.13
N PHE A 106 -4.72 1.69 10.62
CA PHE A 106 -4.34 1.27 11.96
C PHE A 106 -4.07 2.43 12.91
N ASP A 107 -4.39 3.67 12.52
CA ASP A 107 -4.39 4.82 13.44
C ASP A 107 -5.77 5.48 13.49
N VAL A 108 -6.13 6.30 12.50
CA VAL A 108 -7.42 7.03 12.49
C VAL A 108 -8.62 6.09 12.55
N PHE A 109 -8.66 5.07 11.69
CA PHE A 109 -9.73 4.07 11.68
C PHE A 109 -9.81 3.29 12.99
N MET A 110 -8.65 2.94 13.56
CA MET A 110 -8.58 2.21 14.82
C MET A 110 -9.09 3.04 16.00
N LYS A 111 -8.75 4.33 16.05
CA LYS A 111 -9.28 5.25 17.06
C LYS A 111 -10.80 5.37 16.98
N ILE A 112 -11.34 5.47 15.76
CA ILE A 112 -12.80 5.49 15.54
C ILE A 112 -13.43 4.18 16.02
N ALA A 113 -12.87 3.03 15.64
CA ALA A 113 -13.35 1.72 16.08
C ALA A 113 -13.37 1.57 17.60
N VAL A 114 -12.29 1.97 18.28
CA VAL A 114 -12.22 1.96 19.75
C VAL A 114 -13.25 2.90 20.37
N SER A 115 -13.50 4.06 19.78
CA SER A 115 -14.57 4.98 20.24
C SER A 115 -15.97 4.39 20.13
N LEU A 116 -16.18 3.44 19.21
CA LEU A 116 -17.40 2.65 19.05
C LEU A 116 -17.45 1.42 19.98
N GLY A 117 -16.49 1.29 20.90
CA GLY A 117 -16.39 0.21 21.87
C GLY A 117 -15.78 -1.08 21.31
N ALA A 118 -15.03 -1.02 20.19
CA ALA A 118 -14.37 -2.20 19.65
C ALA A 118 -13.16 -2.61 20.49
N ASP A 119 -13.03 -3.91 20.77
CA ASP A 119 -11.84 -4.51 21.36
C ASP A 119 -10.73 -4.68 20.31
N PHE A 120 -11.13 -4.91 19.05
CA PHE A 120 -10.23 -5.16 17.93
C PHE A 120 -10.69 -4.50 16.64
N VAL A 121 -9.73 -4.35 15.73
CA VAL A 121 -9.94 -3.95 14.35
C VAL A 121 -9.47 -5.05 13.43
N ALA A 122 -10.28 -5.40 12.43
CA ALA A 122 -9.89 -6.38 11.42
C ALA A 122 -9.89 -5.80 10.01
N THR A 123 -9.05 -6.41 9.18
CA THR A 123 -8.93 -6.08 7.76
C THR A 123 -8.79 -7.36 6.94
N GLY A 124 -9.11 -7.28 5.65
CA GLY A 124 -8.87 -8.36 4.69
C GLY A 124 -7.42 -8.43 4.21
N HIS A 125 -6.42 -8.20 5.06
CA HIS A 125 -5.03 -8.33 4.64
C HIS A 125 -4.54 -9.79 4.77
N TYR A 126 -3.78 -10.23 3.77
CA TYR A 126 -3.08 -11.51 3.73
C TYR A 126 -1.78 -11.45 4.54
N CYS A 127 -1.91 -11.44 5.85
CA CYS A 127 -0.78 -11.54 6.77
C CYS A 127 -1.24 -12.22 8.07
N ARG A 128 -0.31 -12.66 8.89
CA ARG A 128 -0.61 -13.36 10.13
C ARG A 128 -0.08 -12.60 11.34
N LYS A 129 -0.76 -12.75 12.47
CA LYS A 129 -0.31 -12.21 13.75
C LYS A 129 -0.08 -13.37 14.71
N MET A 130 1.13 -13.46 15.25
CA MET A 130 1.45 -14.34 16.36
C MET A 130 1.78 -13.51 17.59
N SER A 131 1.77 -14.14 18.75
CA SER A 131 2.17 -13.48 19.97
C SER A 131 2.89 -14.46 20.88
N PHE A 132 3.93 -13.99 21.57
CA PHE A 132 4.66 -14.74 22.57
C PHE A 132 4.91 -13.87 23.80
N GLU A 133 5.13 -14.50 24.95
CA GLU A 133 5.42 -13.78 26.19
C GLU A 133 6.93 -13.62 26.36
N LYS A 134 7.38 -12.41 26.69
CA LYS A 134 8.77 -12.11 27.03
C LYS A 134 8.80 -11.10 28.18
N ASN A 135 9.49 -11.42 29.26
CA ASN A 135 9.61 -10.56 30.45
C ASN A 135 8.24 -10.10 30.99
N ASN A 136 7.27 -11.02 31.11
CA ASN A 136 5.88 -10.75 31.53
C ASN A 136 5.14 -9.71 30.66
N LYS A 137 5.58 -9.54 29.41
CA LYS A 137 4.91 -8.69 28.42
C LYS A 137 4.56 -9.52 27.20
N GLN A 138 3.33 -9.37 26.73
CA GLN A 138 2.90 -9.93 25.46
C GLN A 138 3.58 -9.15 24.32
N ILE A 139 4.35 -9.85 23.50
CA ILE A 139 4.94 -9.31 22.27
C ILE A 139 4.15 -9.85 21.08
N PHE A 140 3.79 -8.96 20.16
CA PHE A 140 3.09 -9.28 18.92
C PHE A 140 4.05 -9.27 17.74
N GLN A 141 3.89 -10.24 16.86
CA GLN A 141 4.74 -10.42 15.68
C GLN A 141 3.88 -10.45 14.43
N LEU A 142 4.28 -9.69 13.42
CA LEU A 142 3.73 -9.75 12.08
C LEU A 142 4.44 -10.85 11.29
N TYR A 143 3.67 -11.77 10.74
CA TYR A 143 4.13 -12.89 9.93
C TYR A 143 3.58 -12.76 8.51
N ALA A 144 4.34 -13.25 7.54
CA ALA A 144 3.87 -13.39 6.16
C ALA A 144 2.59 -14.24 6.11
N GLY A 145 1.66 -13.88 5.23
CA GLY A 145 0.47 -14.67 4.92
C GLY A 145 0.83 -16.07 4.44
N LYS A 146 -0.09 -17.03 4.61
CA LYS A 146 0.12 -18.41 4.15
C LYS A 146 0.26 -18.50 2.63
N ASP A 147 -0.42 -17.62 1.90
CA ASP A 147 -0.30 -17.47 0.46
C ASP A 147 0.84 -16.51 0.11
N SER A 148 1.99 -17.06 -0.28
CA SER A 148 3.17 -16.26 -0.62
C SER A 148 2.96 -15.33 -1.82
N ASN A 149 2.04 -15.64 -2.74
CA ASN A 149 1.75 -14.80 -3.90
C ASN A 149 0.85 -13.61 -3.55
N LYS A 150 0.23 -13.64 -2.38
CA LYS A 150 -0.70 -12.62 -1.91
C LYS A 150 -0.28 -11.99 -0.59
N ASP A 151 0.85 -12.40 -0.01
CA ASP A 151 1.34 -11.84 1.24
C ASP A 151 1.39 -10.30 1.20
N GLN A 152 0.80 -9.69 2.21
CA GLN A 152 0.71 -8.25 2.38
C GLN A 152 1.47 -7.76 3.62
N SER A 153 2.26 -8.63 4.27
CA SER A 153 3.07 -8.25 5.44
C SER A 153 4.01 -7.08 5.14
N TYR A 154 4.52 -6.97 3.91
CA TYR A 154 5.31 -5.83 3.44
C TYR A 154 4.60 -4.48 3.64
N PHE A 155 3.31 -4.38 3.31
CA PHE A 155 2.55 -3.14 3.44
C PHE A 155 2.19 -2.78 4.90
N LEU A 156 2.41 -3.71 5.82
CA LEU A 156 2.12 -3.59 7.25
C LEU A 156 3.40 -3.54 8.09
N CYS A 157 4.57 -3.46 7.45
CA CYS A 157 5.87 -3.54 8.12
C CYS A 157 6.15 -2.41 9.12
N GLN A 158 5.37 -1.32 9.09
CA GLN A 158 5.52 -0.18 10.00
C GLN A 158 4.50 -0.16 11.14
N LEU A 159 3.72 -1.23 11.34
CA LEU A 159 2.79 -1.30 12.47
C LEU A 159 3.53 -1.42 13.81
N SER A 160 3.09 -0.62 14.77
CA SER A 160 3.59 -0.67 16.15
C SER A 160 3.00 -1.85 16.93
N GLN A 161 3.60 -2.15 18.10
CA GLN A 161 3.06 -3.16 19.02
C GLN A 161 1.64 -2.84 19.49
N ASP A 162 1.34 -1.57 19.75
CA ASP A 162 -0.02 -1.15 20.16
C ASP A 162 -1.03 -1.42 19.04
N GLN A 163 -0.69 -1.06 17.80
CA GLN A 163 -1.53 -1.30 16.63
C GLN A 163 -1.72 -2.81 16.39
N LEU A 164 -0.64 -3.59 16.42
CA LEU A 164 -0.73 -5.05 16.25
C LEU A 164 -1.53 -5.73 17.37
N SER A 165 -1.45 -5.22 18.61
CA SER A 165 -2.21 -5.79 19.72
C SER A 165 -3.72 -5.80 19.46
N LYS A 166 -4.22 -4.74 18.79
CA LYS A 166 -5.63 -4.55 18.45
C LYS A 166 -6.02 -5.05 17.05
N ALA A 167 -5.06 -5.44 16.20
CA ALA A 167 -5.31 -5.86 14.82
C ALA A 167 -5.67 -7.35 14.70
N LEU A 168 -6.60 -7.68 13.81
CA LEU A 168 -6.94 -9.06 13.41
C LEU A 168 -6.85 -9.22 11.88
N PHE A 169 -6.35 -10.38 11.45
CA PHE A 169 -6.14 -10.72 10.03
C PHE A 169 -6.75 -12.09 9.72
N PRO A 170 -8.09 -12.21 9.63
CA PRO A 170 -8.78 -13.49 9.64
C PRO A 170 -8.45 -14.39 8.44
N ILE A 171 -8.06 -13.78 7.32
CA ILE A 171 -7.75 -14.50 6.07
C ILE A 171 -6.27 -14.83 5.92
N GLY A 172 -5.41 -14.46 6.89
CA GLY A 172 -3.97 -14.68 6.82
C GLY A 172 -3.54 -16.14 6.70
N GLU A 173 -4.40 -17.06 7.14
CA GLU A 173 -4.21 -18.52 7.09
C GLU A 173 -4.81 -19.17 5.83
N LEU A 174 -5.38 -18.38 4.93
CA LEU A 174 -6.07 -18.84 3.74
C LEU A 174 -5.32 -18.44 2.47
N THR A 175 -5.45 -19.25 1.44
CA THR A 175 -5.05 -18.87 0.08
C THR A 175 -6.15 -18.05 -0.59
N LYS A 176 -5.79 -17.23 -1.59
CA LYS A 176 -6.77 -16.46 -2.35
C LYS A 176 -7.87 -17.33 -2.99
N PRO A 177 -7.56 -18.50 -3.55
CA PRO A 177 -8.59 -19.44 -4.01
C PRO A 177 -9.56 -19.87 -2.90
N GLN A 178 -9.06 -20.18 -1.69
CA GLN A 178 -9.91 -20.56 -0.56
C GLN A 178 -10.82 -19.41 -0.13
N VAL A 179 -10.30 -18.17 -0.11
CA VAL A 179 -11.12 -16.98 0.16
C VAL A 179 -12.25 -16.83 -0.86
N ARG A 180 -11.96 -16.98 -2.16
CA ARG A 180 -12.99 -16.93 -3.21
C ARG A 180 -14.00 -18.07 -3.07
N GLU A 181 -13.55 -19.28 -2.78
CA GLU A 181 -14.44 -20.43 -2.55
C GLU A 181 -15.42 -20.19 -1.41
N ILE A 182 -14.96 -19.63 -0.29
CA ILE A 182 -15.82 -19.24 0.84
C ILE A 182 -16.84 -18.19 0.39
N ALA A 183 -16.39 -17.16 -0.34
CA ALA A 183 -17.27 -16.10 -0.82
C ALA A 183 -18.36 -16.62 -1.76
N THR A 184 -18.02 -17.54 -2.68
CA THR A 184 -18.98 -18.20 -3.57
C THR A 184 -19.95 -19.09 -2.80
N LYS A 185 -19.48 -19.89 -1.84
CA LYS A 185 -20.33 -20.73 -0.99
C LYS A 185 -21.35 -19.91 -0.19
N MET A 186 -20.94 -18.72 0.26
CA MET A 186 -21.81 -17.78 0.98
C MET A 186 -22.68 -16.91 0.07
N ASN A 187 -22.53 -17.06 -1.25
CA ASN A 187 -23.21 -16.27 -2.26
C ASN A 187 -23.08 -14.76 -1.98
N LEU A 188 -21.86 -14.32 -1.69
CA LEU A 188 -21.54 -12.91 -1.47
C LEU A 188 -21.49 -12.17 -2.81
N VAL A 189 -22.05 -10.96 -2.87
CA VAL A 189 -22.00 -10.12 -4.09
C VAL A 189 -20.58 -9.88 -4.59
N THR A 190 -19.61 -9.87 -3.67
CA THR A 190 -18.19 -9.65 -3.98
C THR A 190 -17.45 -10.89 -4.48
N ALA A 191 -18.08 -12.07 -4.57
CA ALA A 191 -17.38 -13.34 -4.85
C ALA A 191 -16.57 -13.32 -6.16
N ASP A 192 -17.15 -12.75 -7.22
CA ASP A 192 -16.53 -12.64 -8.54
C ASP A 192 -15.82 -11.30 -8.78
N LYS A 193 -15.83 -10.40 -7.79
CA LYS A 193 -15.20 -9.08 -7.92
C LYS A 193 -13.70 -9.22 -8.08
N LYS A 194 -13.12 -8.48 -9.02
CA LYS A 194 -11.67 -8.45 -9.25
C LYS A 194 -10.96 -7.71 -8.12
N ASP A 195 -9.72 -8.11 -7.87
CA ASP A 195 -8.87 -7.42 -6.90
C ASP A 195 -8.57 -6.01 -7.41
N SER A 196 -8.64 -5.00 -6.52
CA SER A 196 -8.23 -3.64 -6.86
C SER A 196 -6.74 -3.62 -7.24
N GLN A 197 -6.41 -2.90 -8.31
CA GLN A 197 -5.05 -2.72 -8.82
C GLN A 197 -4.70 -1.23 -8.79
N GLY A 198 -3.44 -0.91 -8.51
CA GLY A 198 -2.97 0.48 -8.42
C GLY A 198 -3.15 1.09 -7.04
N LEU A 199 -2.87 2.39 -6.93
CA LEU A 199 -2.96 3.14 -5.68
C LEU A 199 -4.43 3.31 -5.27
N CYS A 200 -4.74 2.90 -4.03
CA CYS A 200 -6.11 2.77 -3.51
C CYS A 200 -7.02 3.99 -3.73
N PHE A 201 -6.46 5.20 -3.80
CA PHE A 201 -7.20 6.47 -3.84
C PHE A 201 -7.13 7.21 -5.19
N ILE A 202 -6.18 6.85 -6.05
CA ILE A 202 -6.06 7.46 -7.38
C ILE A 202 -7.14 6.89 -8.32
N GLY A 203 -7.64 5.69 -8.01
CA GLY A 203 -8.69 5.04 -8.79
C GLY A 203 -8.19 4.71 -10.20
N LYS A 204 -8.97 5.12 -11.22
CA LYS A 204 -8.65 4.86 -12.63
C LYS A 204 -7.69 5.90 -13.26
N VAL A 205 -7.30 6.94 -12.53
CA VAL A 205 -6.41 8.01 -13.03
C VAL A 205 -4.97 7.49 -13.10
N ARG A 206 -4.21 7.91 -14.12
CA ARG A 206 -2.80 7.54 -14.21
C ARG A 206 -1.96 8.39 -13.26
N LEU A 207 -0.97 7.79 -12.61
CA LEU A 207 -0.10 8.49 -11.67
C LEU A 207 0.54 9.77 -12.24
N PRO A 208 1.08 9.81 -13.49
CA PRO A 208 1.61 11.05 -14.06
C PRO A 208 0.57 12.17 -14.18
N GLU A 209 -0.67 11.85 -14.57
CA GLU A 209 -1.77 12.82 -14.69
C GLU A 209 -2.16 13.37 -13.30
N PHE A 210 -2.19 12.49 -12.29
CA PHE A 210 -2.42 12.90 -10.90
C PHE A 210 -1.33 13.84 -10.37
N LEU A 211 -0.05 13.55 -10.67
CA LEU A 211 1.06 14.39 -10.21
C LEU A 211 1.07 15.78 -10.86
N GLN A 212 0.63 15.90 -12.11
CA GLN A 212 0.57 17.18 -12.85
C GLN A 212 -0.36 18.22 -12.23
N GLN A 213 -1.30 17.80 -11.37
CA GLN A 213 -2.18 18.73 -10.67
C GLN A 213 -1.44 19.73 -9.78
N LYS A 214 -0.29 19.32 -9.20
CA LYS A 214 0.53 20.17 -8.32
C LYS A 214 1.98 20.28 -8.73
N LEU A 215 2.54 19.25 -9.38
CA LEU A 215 3.95 19.25 -9.78
C LEU A 215 4.07 19.71 -11.22
N GLN A 216 4.62 20.91 -11.41
CA GLN A 216 4.90 21.44 -12.72
C GLN A 216 6.01 20.62 -13.41
N PRO A 217 5.80 20.17 -14.65
CA PRO A 217 6.84 19.56 -15.46
C PRO A 217 8.08 20.47 -15.54
N LYS A 218 9.26 19.90 -15.30
CA LYS A 218 10.54 20.58 -15.48
C LYS A 218 11.37 19.77 -16.46
N GLU A 219 11.62 20.37 -17.62
CA GLU A 219 12.46 19.74 -18.63
C GLU A 219 13.90 19.59 -18.10
N GLY A 220 14.51 18.44 -18.37
CA GLY A 220 15.89 18.15 -18.00
C GLY A 220 16.55 17.21 -19.01
N LEU A 221 17.87 17.09 -18.91
CA LEU A 221 18.67 16.21 -19.79
C LEU A 221 18.66 14.78 -19.27
N ILE A 222 18.61 13.81 -20.20
CA ILE A 222 18.91 12.41 -19.91
C ILE A 222 20.39 12.18 -20.24
N LEU A 223 21.15 11.80 -19.21
CA LEU A 223 22.57 11.51 -19.30
C LEU A 223 22.78 9.99 -19.23
N GLU A 224 23.47 9.44 -20.22
CA GLU A 224 23.95 8.06 -20.23
C GLU A 224 25.36 8.02 -19.64
N VAL A 225 25.59 7.10 -18.70
CA VAL A 225 26.91 6.77 -18.16
C VAL A 225 27.22 5.33 -18.57
N ASP A 226 28.38 5.12 -19.18
CA ASP A 226 28.80 3.79 -19.63
C ASP A 226 29.01 2.86 -18.42
N ALA A 227 28.60 1.60 -18.53
CA ALA A 227 28.71 0.63 -17.44
C ALA A 227 30.17 0.36 -17.00
N SER A 228 31.16 0.68 -17.84
CA SER A 228 32.59 0.58 -17.52
C SER A 228 33.16 1.81 -16.79
N ASP A 229 32.36 2.85 -16.55
CA ASP A 229 32.83 4.06 -15.88
C ASP A 229 33.31 3.74 -14.45
N PRO A 230 34.50 4.24 -14.04
CA PRO A 230 35.05 4.03 -12.71
C PRO A 230 34.13 4.39 -11.54
N VAL A 231 33.14 5.28 -11.72
CA VAL A 231 32.16 5.61 -10.66
C VAL A 231 31.36 4.40 -10.17
N PHE A 232 31.24 3.34 -10.99
CA PHE A 232 30.56 2.11 -10.61
C PHE A 232 31.45 1.12 -9.85
N LEU A 233 32.76 1.37 -9.77
CA LEU A 233 33.69 0.53 -9.03
C LEU A 233 33.53 0.74 -7.52
N LYS A 234 32.77 -0.15 -6.86
CA LYS A 234 32.71 -0.19 -5.40
C LYS A 234 34.01 -0.77 -4.83
N LYS A 235 34.58 -0.08 -3.85
CA LYS A 235 35.75 -0.58 -3.12
C LYS A 235 35.31 -1.65 -2.12
N GLU A 236 36.08 -2.73 -1.99
CA GLU A 236 35.87 -3.64 -0.88
C GLU A 236 36.34 -2.97 0.42
N LEU A 237 35.48 -3.00 1.44
CA LEU A 237 35.85 -2.56 2.77
C LEU A 237 36.49 -3.72 3.53
N GLU A 238 37.82 -3.83 3.41
CA GLU A 238 38.62 -4.74 4.22
C GLU A 238 38.48 -4.38 5.71
N HIS A 239 38.39 -5.40 6.57
CA HIS A 239 38.25 -5.25 8.03
C HIS A 239 36.98 -4.53 8.56
N ALA A 240 35.99 -4.23 7.72
CA ALA A 240 34.71 -3.68 8.15
C ALA A 240 33.76 -4.76 8.73
N SER A 241 32.96 -4.37 9.72
CA SER A 241 31.83 -5.15 10.22
C SER A 241 30.76 -5.39 9.15
N LEU A 242 29.88 -6.37 9.36
CA LEU A 242 28.76 -6.64 8.45
C LEU A 242 27.87 -5.40 8.29
N GLU A 243 27.59 -4.68 9.37
CA GLU A 243 26.76 -3.47 9.34
C GLU A 243 27.40 -2.36 8.49
N GLU A 244 28.70 -2.12 8.65
CA GLU A 244 29.43 -1.13 7.86
C GLU A 244 29.46 -1.50 6.37
N LYS A 245 29.68 -2.78 6.05
CA LYS A 245 29.62 -3.28 4.68
C LYS A 245 28.24 -3.06 4.06
N LEU A 246 27.17 -3.39 4.79
CA LEU A 246 25.79 -3.19 4.33
C LEU A 246 25.45 -1.70 4.15
N LYS A 247 25.87 -0.83 5.08
CA LYS A 247 25.69 0.63 4.96
C LYS A 247 26.40 1.17 3.73
N TYR A 248 27.64 0.75 3.49
CA TYR A 248 28.39 1.14 2.30
C TYR A 248 27.73 0.63 1.01
N GLN A 249 27.30 -0.63 0.99
CA GLN A 249 26.61 -1.22 -0.17
C GLN A 249 25.28 -0.51 -0.48
N ALA A 250 24.55 -0.07 0.54
CA ALA A 250 23.29 0.67 0.42
C ALA A 250 23.47 2.17 0.12
N SER A 251 24.70 2.69 0.15
CA SER A 251 24.96 4.09 -0.14
C SER A 251 24.71 4.43 -1.62
N LYS A 252 24.24 5.66 -1.85
CA LYS A 252 24.02 6.20 -3.19
C LYS A 252 25.35 6.32 -3.93
N ILE A 253 25.35 5.94 -5.21
CA ILE A 253 26.49 6.16 -6.10
C ILE A 253 26.55 7.65 -6.46
N ASP A 254 27.68 8.28 -6.22
CA ASP A 254 27.92 9.68 -6.61
C ASP A 254 28.34 9.72 -8.09
N LEU A 255 27.47 10.27 -8.94
CA LEU A 255 27.68 10.38 -10.38
C LEU A 255 28.26 11.75 -10.79
N SER A 256 28.62 12.62 -9.85
CA SER A 256 29.11 13.99 -10.15
C SER A 256 30.37 14.01 -11.04
N ASN A 257 31.21 12.98 -10.94
CA ASN A 257 32.45 12.83 -11.72
C ASN A 257 32.34 11.82 -12.88
N ALA A 258 31.14 11.31 -13.17
CA ALA A 258 30.94 10.32 -14.21
C ALA A 258 31.14 10.93 -15.61
N THR A 259 31.79 10.19 -16.51
CA THR A 259 31.81 10.55 -17.93
C THR A 259 30.45 10.23 -18.51
N SER A 260 29.72 11.27 -18.94
CA SER A 260 28.35 11.11 -19.43
C SER A 260 28.14 11.68 -20.82
N LYS A 261 27.17 11.11 -21.53
CA LYS A 261 26.71 11.57 -22.84
C LYS A 261 25.24 11.95 -22.75
N VAL A 262 24.87 13.08 -23.36
CA VAL A 262 23.46 13.45 -23.51
C VAL A 262 22.80 12.54 -24.53
N VAL A 263 21.72 11.86 -24.13
CA VAL A 263 20.97 10.92 -24.98
C VAL A 263 19.51 11.31 -25.21
N GLY A 264 19.03 12.34 -24.53
CA GLY A 264 17.68 12.85 -24.70
C GLY A 264 17.30 13.90 -23.67
N THR A 265 16.01 14.19 -23.59
CA THR A 265 15.40 15.05 -22.57
C THR A 265 14.22 14.36 -21.90
N HIS A 266 13.88 14.80 -20.70
CA HIS A 266 12.72 14.32 -19.95
C HIS A 266 11.82 15.48 -19.55
N GLN A 267 10.53 15.23 -19.31
CA GLN A 267 9.56 16.27 -18.90
C GLN A 267 9.40 16.42 -17.38
N GLY A 268 10.20 15.70 -16.58
CA GLY A 268 10.26 15.85 -15.13
C GLY A 268 10.85 14.61 -14.48
N ALA A 269 11.78 14.79 -13.54
CA ALA A 269 12.45 13.67 -12.88
C ALA A 269 11.47 12.84 -12.03
N HIS A 270 10.41 13.46 -11.50
CA HIS A 270 9.39 12.82 -10.67
C HIS A 270 8.51 11.79 -11.41
N TYR A 271 8.62 11.68 -12.74
CA TYR A 271 7.95 10.62 -13.52
C TYR A 271 8.76 9.32 -13.63
N PHE A 272 9.95 9.30 -13.04
CA PHE A 272 10.88 8.19 -13.13
C PHE A 272 11.21 7.65 -11.75
N THR A 273 11.47 6.35 -11.68
CA THR A 273 12.01 5.69 -10.48
C THR A 273 13.26 4.91 -10.83
N ILE A 274 14.17 4.75 -9.87
CA ILE A 274 15.36 3.91 -10.03
C ILE A 274 14.94 2.49 -10.47
N GLY A 275 15.63 1.96 -11.48
CA GLY A 275 15.34 0.68 -12.12
C GLY A 275 14.27 0.74 -13.20
N GLN A 276 13.66 1.90 -13.46
CA GLN A 276 12.67 2.04 -14.53
C GLN A 276 13.30 1.92 -15.91
N ARG A 277 12.70 1.07 -16.75
CA ARG A 277 13.08 0.88 -18.17
C ARG A 277 12.16 1.61 -19.14
N LYS A 278 10.86 1.67 -18.84
CA LYS A 278 9.83 2.17 -19.75
C LYS A 278 9.66 3.68 -19.60
N GLY A 279 9.21 4.35 -20.67
CA GLY A 279 8.90 5.79 -20.65
C GLY A 279 10.11 6.71 -20.79
N LEU A 280 11.30 6.18 -21.08
CA LEU A 280 12.51 6.99 -21.30
C LEU A 280 12.49 7.74 -22.63
N HIS A 281 11.79 7.20 -23.64
CA HIS A 281 11.77 7.72 -25.01
C HIS A 281 13.17 7.88 -25.65
N VAL A 282 14.16 7.14 -25.15
CA VAL A 282 15.51 7.03 -25.71
C VAL A 282 15.60 5.71 -26.50
N GLY A 283 16.08 5.79 -27.74
CA GLY A 283 16.25 4.64 -28.63
C GLY A 283 17.63 4.62 -29.29
N GLY A 284 17.90 3.58 -30.08
CA GLY A 284 19.17 3.43 -30.81
C GLY A 284 20.31 2.80 -30.00
N THR A 285 20.03 2.26 -28.81
CA THR A 285 20.99 1.50 -28.01
C THR A 285 20.88 0.00 -28.29
N LYS A 286 22.00 -0.72 -28.20
CA LYS A 286 22.04 -2.19 -28.34
C LYS A 286 21.32 -2.86 -27.18
N ASP A 287 21.58 -2.37 -25.97
CA ASP A 287 21.05 -2.89 -24.73
C ASP A 287 19.98 -1.95 -24.14
N PRO A 288 19.03 -2.47 -23.34
CA PRO A 288 18.02 -1.65 -22.67
C PRO A 288 18.64 -0.68 -21.65
N LEU A 289 18.15 0.55 -21.63
CA LEU A 289 18.51 1.55 -20.65
C LEU A 289 17.63 1.47 -19.40
N PHE A 290 18.20 1.85 -18.26
CA PHE A 290 17.54 1.89 -16.96
C PHE A 290 17.90 3.19 -16.22
N ILE A 291 16.96 3.72 -15.45
CA ILE A 291 17.23 4.82 -14.52
C ILE A 291 18.09 4.31 -13.36
N ILE A 292 19.20 4.99 -13.08
CA ILE A 292 20.13 4.61 -12.00
C ILE A 292 20.24 5.65 -10.89
N ASN A 293 19.71 6.86 -11.08
CA ASN A 293 19.75 7.98 -10.13
C ASN A 293 18.60 8.94 -10.41
#